data_AF-E6TX85-F1
#
_entry.id   AF-E6TX85-F1
#
_cell.length_a   1.000
_cell.length_b   1.000
_cell.length_c   1.000
_cell.angle_alpha   90.00
_cell.angle_beta   90.00
_cell.angle_gamma   90.00
#
_symmetry.space_group_name_H-M   'P 1'
#
loop_
_entity.id
_entity.type
_entity.pdbx_description
1 polymer ?
#
loop_
_entity_poly.entity_id
_entity_poly.type
_entity_poly.pdbx_seq_one_letter_code
_entity_poly.pdbx_strand_id
1 'polypeptide(L)'
;MKKMILVVSIIALFFLAACSPEEEAVAVEPDEVEETEEIEEQEEELTEEERILEVIRLNIEAANKKDVDLYLSTIHPELEGFDTQEEELTQFFQENDIKYTAEEVEVIEIGEDEAKVEIVQLNEFALEADTRAVAIYTMRKYEGEWKIAETEVVDVTYVNEALADGHDFGGGLILTHHEYIYDDFNEYVIGSVVNESNNSYSLVQVDITLTDEDGNVVGSTFDMITDFAAGQTWNFEALVFDENVAYYEIIDIYGLDYDDANYGDVSEGLTLVDHDSRSDEWSSYVVGSILNESNETFDYVQVSVNLFDVNGNLVGSTLDNVNNLRSGETWNFEAIILNSNVDSYEIVDIFGW
;
A
#
# COMPACT_ATOMS: atom_id res chain seq x y z
N MET A 1 -3.00 -32.70 6.73
CA MET A 1 -3.84 -33.19 7.85
C MET A 1 -2.93 -33.83 8.91
N LYS A 2 -2.85 -33.26 10.14
CA LYS A 2 -2.24 -33.81 11.39
C LYS A 2 -0.78 -34.34 11.42
N LYS A 3 0.10 -33.51 12.00
CA LYS A 3 1.03 -33.72 13.16
C LYS A 3 1.63 -35.12 13.51
N MET A 4 2.94 -35.15 13.73
CA MET A 4 3.71 -35.74 14.88
C MET A 4 5.23 -35.68 14.57
N ILE A 5 6.12 -34.98 15.30
CA ILE A 5 6.60 -35.15 16.70
C ILE A 5 7.28 -36.50 16.99
N LEU A 6 8.61 -36.49 17.26
CA LEU A 6 9.30 -37.39 18.22
C LEU A 6 10.61 -36.76 18.76
N VAL A 7 11.20 -37.36 19.81
CA VAL A 7 12.22 -36.77 20.71
C VAL A 7 13.36 -37.78 20.99
N VAL A 8 14.56 -37.31 21.43
CA VAL A 8 15.46 -37.86 22.49
C VAL A 8 16.98 -37.84 22.18
N SER A 9 17.69 -36.94 22.88
CA SER A 9 18.99 -37.02 23.62
C SER A 9 20.21 -37.86 23.17
N ILE A 10 21.42 -37.30 23.42
CA ILE A 10 22.77 -37.87 23.19
C ILE A 10 23.66 -37.82 24.46
N ILE A 11 24.73 -38.64 24.55
CA ILE A 11 25.79 -38.58 25.60
C ILE A 11 27.18 -38.95 25.01
N ALA A 12 28.21 -38.07 25.10
CA ALA A 12 29.67 -38.37 25.14
C ALA A 12 30.56 -37.09 25.17
N LEU A 13 31.92 -37.09 25.26
CA LEU A 13 32.84 -37.57 26.33
C LEU A 13 34.34 -37.12 26.10
N PHE A 14 34.96 -36.35 27.03
CA PHE A 14 36.41 -36.17 27.45
C PHE A 14 37.66 -36.64 26.60
N PHE A 15 38.93 -36.17 26.69
CA PHE A 15 39.74 -35.33 27.65
C PHE A 15 41.21 -34.94 27.15
N LEU A 16 41.79 -33.79 27.61
CA LEU A 16 43.18 -33.42 28.08
C LEU A 16 44.57 -33.55 27.33
N ALA A 17 45.24 -32.39 27.08
CA ALA A 17 46.56 -31.79 27.56
C ALA A 17 48.00 -32.44 27.52
N ALA A 18 49.09 -31.61 27.30
CA ALA A 18 50.28 -31.35 28.20
C ALA A 18 51.63 -30.73 27.64
N CYS A 19 52.29 -29.81 28.41
CA CYS A 19 53.76 -29.50 28.62
C CYS A 19 54.70 -28.63 27.68
N SER A 20 55.78 -28.04 28.27
CA SER A 20 56.86 -27.12 27.74
C SER A 20 58.31 -27.50 28.23
N PRO A 21 59.46 -26.77 27.95
CA PRO A 21 59.92 -25.53 28.66
C PRO A 21 60.94 -24.55 27.92
N GLU A 22 61.71 -23.73 28.68
CA GLU A 22 62.65 -22.56 28.44
C GLU A 22 63.89 -22.77 27.50
N GLU A 23 64.84 -21.84 27.17
CA GLU A 23 65.39 -20.51 27.62
C GLU A 23 65.44 -19.47 26.43
N GLU A 24 66.01 -18.23 26.38
CA GLU A 24 66.97 -17.38 27.17
C GLU A 24 66.62 -15.84 27.02
N ALA A 25 67.51 -14.86 27.29
CA ALA A 25 67.19 -13.39 27.24
C ALA A 25 68.33 -12.41 26.79
N VAL A 26 67.98 -11.18 26.37
CA VAL A 26 68.89 -10.02 26.09
C VAL A 26 68.23 -8.71 26.53
N ALA A 27 69.01 -7.73 27.03
CA ALA A 27 68.52 -6.43 27.55
C ALA A 27 69.09 -5.21 26.81
N VAL A 28 68.36 -4.08 26.87
CA VAL A 28 68.78 -2.72 26.49
C VAL A 28 68.24 -1.75 27.56
N GLU A 29 69.01 -0.72 27.91
CA GLU A 29 68.65 0.30 28.94
C GLU A 29 68.00 1.56 28.32
N PRO A 30 67.32 2.41 29.14
CA PRO A 30 66.26 3.30 28.65
C PRO A 30 66.73 4.74 28.34
N ASP A 31 65.89 5.46 27.59
CA ASP A 31 65.83 6.92 27.61
C ASP A 31 64.36 7.40 27.50
N GLU A 32 64.09 8.50 28.21
CA GLU A 32 62.91 9.40 28.18
C GLU A 32 61.48 8.80 28.12
N VAL A 33 60.77 8.90 29.25
CA VAL A 33 59.32 8.63 29.38
C VAL A 33 58.52 9.87 28.94
N GLU A 34 57.69 9.73 27.91
CA GLU A 34 56.45 10.53 27.82
C GLU A 34 55.34 9.78 28.56
N GLU A 35 54.61 10.48 29.43
CA GLU A 35 53.41 9.94 30.08
C GLU A 35 52.25 9.92 29.07
N THR A 36 52.21 8.90 28.21
CA THR A 36 50.98 8.52 27.52
C THR A 36 50.01 7.95 28.55
N GLU A 37 48.94 8.68 28.86
CA GLU A 37 47.82 8.12 29.62
C GLU A 37 47.25 6.93 28.83
N GLU A 38 47.40 5.72 29.37
CA GLU A 38 46.71 4.54 28.87
C GLU A 38 45.22 4.72 29.12
N ILE A 39 44.50 5.18 28.09
CA ILE A 39 43.05 5.05 28.03
C ILE A 39 42.78 3.55 27.87
N GLU A 40 42.47 2.88 28.97
CA GLU A 40 41.84 1.57 28.93
C GLU A 40 40.50 1.73 28.19
N GLU A 41 40.45 1.32 26.93
CA GLU A 41 39.20 1.04 26.24
C GLU A 41 38.54 -0.14 26.97
N GLN A 42 37.71 0.18 27.97
CA GLN A 42 36.79 -0.79 28.55
C GLN A 42 35.76 -1.11 27.47
N GLU A 43 35.82 -2.32 26.94
CA GLU A 43 34.70 -2.91 26.21
C GLU A 43 33.49 -2.89 27.15
N GLU A 44 32.53 -2.02 26.85
CA GLU A 44 31.35 -1.82 27.67
C GLU A 44 30.46 -3.07 27.51
N GLU A 45 30.39 -3.93 28.53
CA GLU A 45 29.62 -5.18 28.48
C GLU A 45 28.14 -4.87 28.20
N LEU A 46 27.70 -5.17 26.98
CA LEU A 46 26.31 -4.99 26.53
C LEU A 46 25.34 -5.62 27.53
N THR A 47 24.31 -4.86 27.92
CA THR A 47 23.22 -5.38 28.73
C THR A 47 22.49 -6.51 28.01
N GLU A 48 21.80 -7.37 28.77
CA GLU A 48 21.03 -8.46 28.19
C GLU A 48 19.97 -7.99 27.17
N GLU A 49 19.44 -6.77 27.35
CA GLU A 49 18.53 -6.11 26.42
C GLU A 49 19.23 -5.73 25.11
N GLU A 50 20.38 -5.06 25.17
CA GLU A 50 21.19 -4.71 23.98
C GLU A 50 21.69 -5.97 23.24
N ARG A 51 22.03 -7.04 23.97
CA ARG A 51 22.39 -8.35 23.39
C ARG A 51 21.22 -9.03 22.68
N ILE A 52 19.98 -8.80 23.11
CA ILE A 52 18.77 -9.27 22.43
C ILE A 52 18.50 -8.45 21.16
N LEU A 53 18.59 -7.11 21.27
CA LEU A 53 18.38 -6.20 20.14
C LEU A 53 19.41 -6.40 19.02
N GLU A 54 20.67 -6.65 19.35
CA GLU A 54 21.73 -6.94 18.36
C GLU A 54 21.45 -8.23 17.56
N VAL A 55 20.88 -9.27 18.17
CA VAL A 55 20.51 -10.51 17.46
C VAL A 55 19.37 -10.27 16.47
N ILE A 56 18.40 -9.42 16.81
CA ILE A 56 17.32 -9.02 15.89
C ILE A 56 17.89 -8.15 14.76
N ARG A 57 18.76 -7.19 15.08
CA ARG A 57 19.45 -6.34 14.10
C ARG A 57 20.26 -7.16 13.10
N LEU A 58 20.99 -8.17 13.58
CA LEU A 58 21.76 -9.11 12.75
C LEU A 58 20.86 -10.01 11.90
N ASN A 59 19.70 -10.45 12.42
CA ASN A 59 18.75 -11.27 11.66
C ASN A 59 18.19 -10.50 10.45
N ILE A 60 17.73 -9.26 10.67
CA ILE A 60 17.22 -8.37 9.61
C ILE A 60 18.34 -7.98 8.64
N GLU A 61 19.55 -7.70 9.13
CA GLU A 61 20.70 -7.40 8.27
C GLU A 61 21.09 -8.60 7.39
N ALA A 62 21.04 -9.82 7.94
CA ALA A 62 21.32 -11.06 7.21
C ALA A 62 20.25 -11.34 6.14
N ALA A 63 18.97 -11.17 6.47
CA ALA A 63 17.87 -11.36 5.53
C ALA A 63 17.98 -10.42 4.32
N ASN A 64 18.19 -9.12 4.57
CA ASN A 64 18.40 -8.12 3.51
C ASN A 64 19.64 -8.39 2.64
N LYS A 65 20.71 -8.96 3.22
CA LYS A 65 21.92 -9.36 2.48
C LYS A 65 21.80 -10.73 1.81
N LYS A 66 20.75 -11.48 2.12
CA LYS A 66 20.56 -12.90 1.75
C LYS A 66 21.70 -13.79 2.25
N ASP A 67 22.24 -13.44 3.42
CA ASP A 67 23.34 -14.11 4.11
C ASP A 67 22.80 -15.25 4.99
N VAL A 68 22.73 -16.45 4.41
CA VAL A 68 22.14 -17.64 5.05
C VAL A 68 22.93 -18.07 6.29
N ASP A 69 24.27 -18.00 6.24
CA ASP A 69 25.15 -18.33 7.38
C ASP A 69 24.88 -17.38 8.57
N LEU A 70 24.87 -16.06 8.30
CA LEU A 70 24.61 -15.07 9.34
C LEU A 70 23.17 -15.16 9.87
N TYR A 71 22.18 -15.39 9.00
CA TYR A 71 20.79 -15.54 9.41
C TYR A 71 20.63 -16.73 10.36
N LEU A 72 21.08 -17.93 9.96
CA LEU A 72 21.02 -19.13 10.79
C LEU A 72 21.79 -18.98 12.11
N SER A 73 22.87 -18.18 12.15
CA SER A 73 23.60 -17.88 13.39
C SER A 73 22.77 -17.13 14.45
N THR A 74 21.66 -16.49 14.06
CA THR A 74 20.70 -15.82 14.97
C THR A 74 19.57 -16.73 15.45
N ILE A 75 19.38 -17.89 14.82
CA ILE A 75 18.28 -18.83 15.07
C ILE A 75 18.72 -19.91 16.07
N HIS A 76 17.80 -20.39 16.91
CA HIS A 76 18.10 -21.40 17.93
C HIS A 76 18.22 -22.81 17.29
N PRO A 77 19.36 -23.52 17.42
CA PRO A 77 19.64 -24.73 16.63
C PRO A 77 18.84 -25.97 17.05
N GLU A 78 18.11 -25.94 18.18
CA GLU A 78 17.22 -27.05 18.59
C GLU A 78 15.81 -27.00 17.96
N LEU A 79 15.58 -26.18 16.93
CA LEU A 79 14.31 -26.15 16.19
C LEU A 79 14.04 -27.45 15.40
N GLU A 80 12.77 -27.89 15.38
CA GLU A 80 12.34 -29.03 14.56
C GLU A 80 12.52 -28.69 13.07
N GLY A 81 13.49 -29.33 12.42
CA GLY A 81 13.84 -29.09 11.01
C GLY A 81 15.07 -28.20 10.75
N PHE A 82 15.83 -27.79 11.78
CA PHE A 82 17.03 -26.94 11.59
C PHE A 82 18.03 -27.52 10.54
N ASP A 83 18.20 -28.85 10.51
CA ASP A 83 19.03 -29.58 9.52
C ASP A 83 18.64 -29.34 8.03
N THR A 84 17.45 -28.81 7.73
CA THR A 84 17.01 -28.47 6.35
C THR A 84 16.81 -26.97 6.10
N GLN A 85 16.92 -26.12 7.13
CA GLN A 85 16.70 -24.68 6.99
C GLN A 85 17.73 -24.00 6.07
N GLU A 86 18.97 -24.52 5.97
CA GLU A 86 19.98 -23.99 5.04
C GLU A 86 19.53 -24.11 3.57
N GLU A 87 19.04 -25.28 3.15
CA GLU A 87 18.56 -25.49 1.78
C GLU A 87 17.25 -24.72 1.52
N GLU A 88 16.31 -24.72 2.47
CA GLU A 88 15.01 -24.05 2.36
C GLU A 88 15.15 -22.52 2.31
N LEU A 89 15.98 -21.92 3.18
CA LEU A 89 16.25 -20.49 3.19
C LEU A 89 17.07 -20.04 1.97
N THR A 90 18.03 -20.87 1.53
CA THR A 90 18.79 -20.64 0.29
C THR A 90 17.87 -20.61 -0.93
N GLN A 91 16.85 -21.48 -1.00
CA GLN A 91 15.84 -21.43 -2.06
C GLN A 91 14.97 -20.18 -1.92
N PHE A 92 14.47 -19.89 -0.72
CA PHE A 92 13.60 -18.74 -0.45
C PHE A 92 14.26 -17.41 -0.89
N PHE A 93 15.51 -17.16 -0.50
CA PHE A 93 16.25 -15.95 -0.90
C PHE A 93 16.62 -15.90 -2.40
N GLN A 94 16.64 -17.04 -3.10
CA GLN A 94 16.81 -17.07 -4.56
C GLN A 94 15.52 -16.79 -5.33
N GLU A 95 14.37 -17.19 -4.78
CA GLU A 95 13.06 -17.05 -5.42
C GLU A 95 12.37 -15.71 -5.10
N ASN A 96 12.71 -15.08 -3.96
CA ASN A 96 12.07 -13.86 -3.45
C ASN A 96 13.06 -12.70 -3.37
N ASP A 97 12.59 -11.48 -3.68
CA ASP A 97 13.31 -10.23 -3.45
C ASP A 97 12.44 -9.34 -2.55
N ILE A 98 12.77 -9.36 -1.26
CA ILE A 98 12.02 -8.72 -0.18
C ILE A 98 13.02 -7.90 0.63
N LYS A 99 12.67 -6.63 0.91
CA LYS A 99 13.44 -5.76 1.81
C LYS A 99 12.74 -5.72 3.17
N TYR A 100 13.52 -5.92 4.23
CA TYR A 100 13.01 -6.06 5.60
C TYR A 100 13.43 -4.86 6.44
N THR A 101 12.46 -4.17 7.03
CA THR A 101 12.68 -3.01 7.90
C THR A 101 12.03 -3.27 9.26
N ALA A 102 12.82 -3.30 10.33
CA ALA A 102 12.29 -3.25 11.69
C ALA A 102 11.96 -1.78 12.03
N GLU A 103 10.67 -1.45 12.12
CA GLU A 103 10.19 -0.10 12.41
C GLU A 103 10.20 0.19 13.91
N GLU A 104 9.81 -0.79 14.73
CA GLU A 104 9.80 -0.73 16.19
C GLU A 104 10.17 -2.09 16.79
N VAL A 105 10.89 -2.09 17.92
CA VAL A 105 11.31 -3.30 18.65
C VAL A 105 11.25 -3.02 20.16
N GLU A 106 10.36 -3.70 20.90
CA GLU A 106 10.22 -3.56 22.36
C GLU A 106 10.48 -4.90 23.08
N VAL A 107 11.41 -4.92 24.04
CA VAL A 107 11.70 -6.13 24.83
C VAL A 107 10.73 -6.25 26.02
N ILE A 108 9.62 -6.95 25.80
CA ILE A 108 8.50 -7.11 26.76
C ILE A 108 8.92 -7.80 28.06
N GLU A 109 9.76 -8.83 27.99
CA GLU A 109 10.14 -9.68 29.14
C GLU A 109 11.58 -10.20 29.00
N ILE A 110 12.38 -10.12 30.07
CA ILE A 110 13.72 -10.70 30.13
C ILE A 110 13.83 -11.58 31.38
N GLY A 111 14.07 -12.88 31.18
CA GLY A 111 14.40 -13.86 32.22
C GLY A 111 15.90 -14.24 32.24
N GLU A 112 16.23 -15.32 32.94
CA GLU A 112 17.61 -15.82 33.03
C GLU A 112 18.06 -16.47 31.70
N ASP A 113 17.21 -17.29 31.08
CA ASP A 113 17.50 -18.06 29.85
C ASP A 113 16.47 -17.88 28.71
N GLU A 114 15.35 -17.17 28.96
CA GLU A 114 14.26 -16.92 28.00
C GLU A 114 13.86 -15.44 28.07
N ALA A 115 13.52 -14.84 26.93
CA ALA A 115 13.05 -13.46 26.81
C ALA A 115 12.01 -13.32 25.69
N LYS A 116 11.25 -12.23 25.69
CA LYS A 116 10.23 -11.90 24.68
C LYS A 116 10.40 -10.50 24.15
N VAL A 117 10.23 -10.36 22.84
CA VAL A 117 10.37 -9.10 22.11
C VAL A 117 9.19 -8.95 21.15
N GLU A 118 8.52 -7.81 21.17
CA GLU A 118 7.60 -7.41 20.12
C GLU A 118 8.38 -6.68 19.02
N ILE A 119 8.10 -6.99 17.76
CA ILE A 119 8.66 -6.31 16.60
C ILE A 119 7.53 -5.90 15.64
N VAL A 120 7.58 -4.65 15.21
CA VAL A 120 6.82 -4.15 14.06
C VAL A 120 7.76 -4.19 12.86
N GLN A 121 7.46 -5.06 11.90
CA GLN A 121 8.31 -5.35 10.76
C GLN A 121 7.58 -5.03 9.45
N LEU A 122 8.12 -4.07 8.70
CA LEU A 122 7.73 -3.81 7.32
C LEU A 122 8.51 -4.76 6.39
N ASN A 123 7.77 -5.44 5.51
CA ASN A 123 8.28 -6.25 4.42
C ASN A 123 7.88 -5.57 3.12
N GLU A 124 8.87 -5.09 2.36
CA GLU A 124 8.69 -4.45 1.06
C GLU A 124 8.90 -5.48 -0.05
N PHE A 125 7.92 -5.68 -0.93
CA PHE A 125 7.92 -6.73 -1.96
C PHE A 125 8.08 -6.16 -3.36
N ALA A 126 8.85 -6.82 -4.23
CA ALA A 126 9.07 -6.34 -5.60
C ALA A 126 7.87 -6.49 -6.56
N LEU A 127 6.84 -7.30 -6.20
CA LEU A 127 5.72 -7.69 -7.08
C LEU A 127 4.40 -8.00 -6.32
N GLU A 128 4.36 -7.82 -5.00
CA GLU A 128 3.21 -8.11 -4.14
C GLU A 128 2.96 -6.89 -3.22
N ALA A 129 1.82 -6.83 -2.54
CA ALA A 129 1.53 -5.71 -1.65
C ALA A 129 2.42 -5.77 -0.38
N ASP A 130 3.03 -4.64 -0.02
CA ASP A 130 3.86 -4.53 1.17
C ASP A 130 3.08 -4.89 2.44
N THR A 131 3.74 -5.49 3.43
CA THR A 131 3.09 -5.91 4.68
C THR A 131 3.80 -5.36 5.90
N ARG A 132 3.05 -4.83 6.86
CA ARG A 132 3.51 -4.50 8.21
C ARG A 132 2.96 -5.55 9.17
N ALA A 133 3.85 -6.39 9.68
CA ALA A 133 3.53 -7.46 10.62
C ALA A 133 3.92 -7.08 12.04
N VAL A 134 3.05 -7.37 13.01
CA VAL A 134 3.37 -7.35 14.43
C VAL A 134 3.65 -8.78 14.87
N ALA A 135 4.84 -9.04 15.40
CA ALA A 135 5.24 -10.39 15.83
C ALA A 135 5.90 -10.37 17.21
N ILE A 136 5.69 -11.44 17.97
CA ILE A 136 6.37 -11.70 19.24
C ILE A 136 7.43 -12.78 19.01
N TYR A 137 8.70 -12.42 19.18
CA TYR A 137 9.81 -13.35 19.16
C TYR A 137 10.05 -13.86 20.58
N THR A 138 10.10 -15.18 20.75
CA THR A 138 10.62 -15.81 21.98
C THR A 138 12.10 -16.12 21.78
N MET A 139 12.94 -15.45 22.54
CA MET A 139 14.39 -15.60 22.53
C MET A 139 14.82 -16.62 23.59
N ARG A 140 15.83 -17.45 23.31
CA ARG A 140 16.45 -18.35 24.30
C ARG A 140 17.97 -18.32 24.21
N LYS A 141 18.65 -18.66 25.31
CA LYS A 141 20.11 -18.77 25.34
C LYS A 141 20.61 -20.11 24.80
N TYR A 142 21.53 -20.05 23.84
CA TYR A 142 22.33 -21.18 23.37
C TYR A 142 23.82 -20.87 23.55
N GLU A 143 24.55 -21.75 24.22
CA GLU A 143 25.97 -21.58 24.61
C GLU A 143 26.36 -20.24 25.30
N GLY A 144 25.37 -19.47 25.77
CA GLY A 144 25.54 -18.17 26.44
C GLY A 144 25.11 -16.96 25.60
N GLU A 145 24.78 -17.17 24.32
CA GLU A 145 24.27 -16.15 23.40
C GLU A 145 22.75 -16.26 23.24
N TRP A 146 22.06 -15.13 23.07
CA TRP A 146 20.65 -15.12 22.72
C TRP A 146 20.44 -15.57 21.26
N LYS A 147 19.37 -16.33 21.01
CA LYS A 147 18.92 -16.79 19.69
C LYS A 147 17.39 -16.74 19.60
N ILE A 148 16.86 -16.49 18.41
CA ILE A 148 15.41 -16.53 18.11
C ILE A 148 14.97 -18.00 18.13
N ALA A 149 14.05 -18.35 19.02
CA ALA A 149 13.63 -19.74 19.27
C ALA A 149 12.15 -20.03 18.93
N GLU A 150 11.32 -19.00 18.78
CA GLU A 150 9.95 -19.09 18.26
C GLU A 150 9.50 -17.70 17.77
N THR A 151 8.69 -17.64 16.72
CA THR A 151 8.09 -16.40 16.20
C THR A 151 6.58 -16.57 16.11
N GLU A 152 5.83 -15.84 16.92
CA GLU A 152 4.37 -15.79 16.90
C GLU A 152 3.94 -14.50 16.18
N VAL A 153 3.39 -14.61 14.98
CA VAL A 153 2.80 -13.47 14.26
C VAL A 153 1.45 -13.14 14.91
N VAL A 154 1.34 -11.94 15.46
CA VAL A 154 0.17 -11.45 16.20
C VAL A 154 -0.84 -10.81 15.24
N ASP A 155 -0.35 -9.99 14.32
CA ASP A 155 -1.15 -9.28 13.32
C ASP A 155 -0.35 -9.07 12.02
N VAL A 156 -1.06 -8.94 10.89
CA VAL A 156 -0.48 -8.59 9.59
C VAL A 156 -1.43 -7.63 8.89
N THR A 157 -0.92 -6.42 8.61
CA THR A 157 -1.59 -5.42 7.79
C THR A 157 -0.89 -5.32 6.44
N TYR A 158 -1.65 -5.20 5.36
CA TYR A 158 -1.11 -4.79 4.06
C TYR A 158 -0.99 -3.27 4.07
N VAL A 159 0.18 -2.75 3.74
CA VAL A 159 0.51 -1.30 3.85
C VAL A 159 0.09 -0.55 2.59
N ASN A 160 0.03 -1.27 1.47
CA ASN A 160 -0.35 -0.78 0.15
C ASN A 160 -1.43 -1.69 -0.46
N GLU A 161 -2.55 -1.90 0.25
CA GLU A 161 -3.64 -2.78 -0.22
C GLU A 161 -4.48 -2.10 -1.31
N ALA A 162 -3.97 -2.20 -2.54
CA ALA A 162 -4.80 -2.26 -3.73
C ALA A 162 -5.93 -3.29 -3.51
N LEU A 163 -7.19 -2.83 -3.43
CA LEU A 163 -8.32 -3.67 -3.06
C LEU A 163 -8.50 -4.82 -4.05
N ALA A 164 -8.30 -6.05 -3.54
CA ALA A 164 -8.19 -7.25 -4.35
C ALA A 164 -9.36 -7.46 -5.33
N ASP A 165 -9.02 -7.84 -6.57
CA ASP A 165 -9.97 -8.13 -7.66
C ASP A 165 -11.12 -9.04 -7.18
N GLY A 166 -12.34 -8.54 -7.29
CA GLY A 166 -13.57 -9.16 -6.78
C GLY A 166 -14.18 -8.48 -5.55
N HIS A 167 -13.67 -7.32 -5.11
CA HIS A 167 -14.24 -6.55 -4.01
C HIS A 167 -15.64 -5.98 -4.37
N ASP A 168 -16.64 -6.27 -3.53
CA ASP A 168 -18.01 -5.71 -3.59
C ASP A 168 -18.13 -4.62 -2.52
N PHE A 169 -18.17 -3.37 -2.95
CA PHE A 169 -18.36 -2.21 -2.06
C PHE A 169 -19.81 -2.11 -1.56
N GLY A 170 -20.74 -2.78 -2.24
CA GLY A 170 -22.16 -2.75 -1.97
C GLY A 170 -22.99 -2.73 -3.24
N GLY A 171 -24.23 -3.20 -3.14
CA GLY A 171 -25.17 -3.24 -4.26
C GLY A 171 -24.88 -4.32 -5.31
N GLY A 172 -23.67 -4.89 -5.36
CA GLY A 172 -23.20 -5.72 -6.46
C GLY A 172 -22.40 -4.93 -7.50
N LEU A 173 -21.70 -3.88 -7.07
CA LEU A 173 -20.70 -3.15 -7.85
C LEU A 173 -19.32 -3.75 -7.53
N ILE A 174 -18.83 -4.56 -8.46
CA ILE A 174 -17.63 -5.39 -8.26
C ILE A 174 -16.44 -4.73 -8.94
N LEU A 175 -15.41 -4.36 -8.17
CA LEU A 175 -14.11 -3.98 -8.73
C LEU A 175 -13.37 -5.23 -9.19
N THR A 176 -12.85 -5.24 -10.42
CA THR A 176 -12.31 -6.45 -11.09
C THR A 176 -10.91 -6.30 -11.68
N HIS A 177 -10.36 -5.08 -11.63
CA HIS A 177 -9.00 -4.70 -11.97
C HIS A 177 -8.82 -3.23 -11.56
N HIS A 178 -7.63 -2.84 -11.10
CA HIS A 178 -7.18 -1.44 -11.11
C HIS A 178 -5.65 -1.31 -11.18
N GLU A 179 -5.13 -0.16 -11.61
CA GLU A 179 -3.71 0.14 -11.77
C GLU A 179 -3.45 1.67 -11.72
N TYR A 180 -2.26 2.10 -11.29
CA TYR A 180 -1.79 3.48 -11.43
C TYR A 180 -0.92 3.59 -12.69
N ILE A 181 -1.27 4.49 -13.62
CA ILE A 181 -0.57 4.65 -14.90
C ILE A 181 -0.14 6.10 -15.14
N TYR A 182 0.86 6.26 -16.00
CA TYR A 182 1.41 7.54 -16.44
C TYR A 182 1.62 7.53 -17.95
N ASP A 183 1.22 8.59 -18.64
CA ASP A 183 1.55 8.85 -20.04
C ASP A 183 2.57 10.00 -20.19
N ASP A 184 2.84 10.50 -21.41
CA ASP A 184 3.81 11.60 -21.61
C ASP A 184 3.38 12.95 -20.97
N PHE A 185 2.15 13.06 -20.42
CA PHE A 185 1.54 14.30 -19.94
C PHE A 185 0.75 14.19 -18.61
N ASN A 186 0.09 13.06 -18.33
CA ASN A 186 -0.88 12.91 -17.24
C ASN A 186 -0.69 11.61 -16.44
N GLU A 187 -1.08 11.64 -15.17
CA GLU A 187 -1.14 10.48 -14.26
C GLU A 187 -2.61 10.07 -14.04
N TYR A 188 -2.90 8.77 -13.91
CA TYR A 188 -4.26 8.26 -13.74
C TYR A 188 -4.30 7.07 -12.79
N VAL A 189 -5.42 6.92 -12.07
CA VAL A 189 -5.85 5.62 -11.54
C VAL A 189 -6.91 5.06 -12.48
N ILE A 190 -6.62 3.90 -13.08
CA ILE A 190 -7.54 3.18 -13.97
C ILE A 190 -8.10 1.93 -13.30
N GLY A 191 -9.21 1.41 -13.81
CA GLY A 191 -9.71 0.10 -13.40
C GLY A 191 -11.01 -0.31 -14.08
N SER A 192 -11.57 -1.44 -13.66
CA SER A 192 -12.77 -2.05 -14.25
C SER A 192 -13.81 -2.41 -13.18
N VAL A 193 -15.00 -1.83 -13.26
CA VAL A 193 -16.14 -2.12 -12.38
C VAL A 193 -17.22 -2.88 -13.15
N VAL A 194 -17.81 -3.91 -12.54
CA VAL A 194 -18.91 -4.71 -13.10
C VAL A 194 -20.16 -4.56 -12.24
N ASN A 195 -21.29 -4.22 -12.88
CA ASN A 195 -22.60 -4.28 -12.23
C ASN A 195 -23.13 -5.72 -12.28
N GLU A 196 -22.82 -6.56 -11.28
CA GLU A 196 -23.40 -7.91 -11.14
C GLU A 196 -24.80 -7.91 -10.49
N SER A 197 -25.33 -6.74 -10.16
CA SER A 197 -26.68 -6.58 -9.60
C SER A 197 -27.77 -6.85 -10.66
N ASN A 198 -29.04 -6.71 -10.25
CA ASN A 198 -30.20 -6.72 -11.17
C ASN A 198 -30.76 -5.29 -11.38
N ASN A 199 -30.10 -4.28 -10.82
CA ASN A 199 -30.51 -2.89 -10.81
C ASN A 199 -29.73 -2.12 -11.89
N SER A 200 -30.25 -0.97 -12.29
CA SER A 200 -29.53 -0.03 -13.15
C SER A 200 -29.29 1.23 -12.34
N TYR A 201 -28.05 1.72 -12.35
CA TYR A 201 -27.67 2.88 -11.56
C TYR A 201 -27.79 4.14 -12.40
N SER A 202 -28.45 5.15 -11.84
CA SER A 202 -28.47 6.50 -12.41
C SER A 202 -27.08 7.14 -12.36
N LEU A 203 -26.29 6.83 -11.32
CA LEU A 203 -24.90 7.24 -11.12
C LEU A 203 -24.14 6.09 -10.44
N VAL A 204 -22.92 5.82 -10.87
CA VAL A 204 -21.88 5.14 -10.09
C VAL A 204 -20.63 6.02 -10.08
N GLN A 205 -19.97 6.11 -8.94
CA GLN A 205 -18.74 6.88 -8.74
C GLN A 205 -17.70 6.01 -8.03
N VAL A 206 -16.44 6.16 -8.41
CA VAL A 206 -15.28 5.58 -7.68
C VAL A 206 -14.55 6.72 -6.99
N ASP A 207 -14.44 6.67 -5.66
CA ASP A 207 -13.72 7.66 -4.86
C ASP A 207 -12.33 7.14 -4.48
N ILE A 208 -11.30 7.97 -4.68
CA ILE A 208 -9.89 7.56 -4.56
C ILE A 208 -9.11 8.58 -3.74
N THR A 209 -8.45 8.12 -2.67
CA THR A 209 -7.54 8.93 -1.85
C THR A 209 -6.11 8.79 -2.37
N LEU A 210 -5.32 9.88 -2.32
CA LEU A 210 -3.94 9.93 -2.80
C LEU A 210 -3.00 10.35 -1.66
N THR A 211 -1.88 9.64 -1.47
CA THR A 211 -0.94 9.86 -0.36
C THR A 211 0.53 9.98 -0.81
N ASP A 212 1.36 10.66 -0.01
CA ASP A 212 2.82 10.78 -0.21
C ASP A 212 3.62 9.63 0.40
N GLU A 213 4.95 9.60 0.18
CA GLU A 213 5.88 8.58 0.71
C GLU A 213 5.85 8.49 2.25
N ASP A 214 5.52 9.58 2.95
CA ASP A 214 5.39 9.67 4.42
C ASP A 214 3.99 9.22 4.91
N GLY A 215 3.05 8.90 4.01
CA GLY A 215 1.69 8.45 4.31
C GLY A 215 0.68 9.57 4.59
N ASN A 216 1.00 10.84 4.28
CA ASN A 216 0.05 11.94 4.39
C ASN A 216 -0.89 11.97 3.17
N VAL A 217 -2.16 12.29 3.37
CA VAL A 217 -3.09 12.56 2.25
C VAL A 217 -2.68 13.86 1.56
N VAL A 218 -2.25 13.75 0.30
CA VAL A 218 -1.92 14.89 -0.57
C VAL A 218 -3.14 15.39 -1.34
N GLY A 219 -4.05 14.48 -1.69
CA GLY A 219 -5.21 14.80 -2.52
C GLY A 219 -6.20 13.64 -2.66
N SER A 220 -7.08 13.76 -3.65
CA SER A 220 -8.15 12.78 -3.93
C SER A 220 -8.66 12.97 -5.35
N THR A 221 -8.89 11.87 -6.07
CA THR A 221 -9.51 11.88 -7.40
C THR A 221 -10.75 10.97 -7.43
N PHE A 222 -11.53 11.09 -8.50
CA PHE A 222 -12.70 10.27 -8.76
C PHE A 222 -12.93 10.12 -10.27
N ASP A 223 -13.70 9.12 -10.65
CA ASP A 223 -14.35 9.03 -11.96
C ASP A 223 -15.81 8.59 -11.75
N MET A 224 -16.67 8.78 -12.75
CA MET A 224 -18.08 8.40 -12.66
C MET A 224 -18.70 7.98 -13.99
N ILE A 225 -19.73 7.15 -13.89
CA ILE A 225 -20.58 6.74 -15.01
C ILE A 225 -22.07 6.88 -14.64
N THR A 226 -22.88 7.39 -15.56
CA THR A 226 -24.35 7.43 -15.42
C THR A 226 -25.00 6.28 -16.19
N ASP A 227 -26.29 6.03 -15.97
CA ASP A 227 -27.10 5.05 -16.73
C ASP A 227 -26.54 3.61 -16.74
N PHE A 228 -25.74 3.24 -15.73
CA PHE A 228 -24.96 2.00 -15.67
C PHE A 228 -25.84 0.78 -15.37
N ALA A 229 -26.21 0.07 -16.43
CA ALA A 229 -27.19 -1.00 -16.43
C ALA A 229 -26.64 -2.35 -15.93
N ALA A 230 -27.56 -3.20 -15.44
CA ALA A 230 -27.27 -4.54 -14.96
C ALA A 230 -26.48 -5.38 -16.00
N GLY A 231 -25.34 -5.93 -15.58
CA GLY A 231 -24.44 -6.74 -16.42
C GLY A 231 -23.50 -5.94 -17.34
N GLN A 232 -23.41 -4.61 -17.20
CA GLN A 232 -22.37 -3.82 -17.86
C GLN A 232 -21.03 -3.86 -17.09
N THR A 233 -19.96 -3.60 -17.84
CA THR A 233 -18.62 -3.30 -17.31
C THR A 233 -18.27 -1.88 -17.72
N TRP A 234 -17.83 -1.08 -16.76
CA TRP A 234 -17.25 0.25 -16.96
C TRP A 234 -15.75 0.14 -16.74
N ASN A 235 -14.97 0.81 -17.57
CA ASN A 235 -13.54 1.00 -17.34
C ASN A 235 -13.33 2.47 -17.01
N PHE A 236 -12.83 2.78 -15.81
CA PHE A 236 -12.67 4.13 -15.33
C PHE A 236 -11.26 4.65 -15.61
N GLU A 237 -11.14 5.97 -15.82
CA GLU A 237 -9.91 6.69 -16.17
C GLU A 237 -9.78 7.93 -15.27
N ALA A 238 -9.61 7.73 -13.96
CA ALA A 238 -9.59 8.81 -12.95
C ALA A 238 -8.27 9.60 -12.99
N LEU A 239 -8.32 10.83 -13.51
CA LEU A 239 -7.15 11.71 -13.69
C LEU A 239 -6.60 12.24 -12.36
N VAL A 240 -5.30 12.12 -12.15
CA VAL A 240 -4.57 12.65 -11.00
C VAL A 240 -3.98 14.02 -11.33
N PHE A 241 -4.30 15.02 -10.49
CA PHE A 241 -3.80 16.40 -10.61
C PHE A 241 -2.81 16.81 -9.50
N ASP A 242 -2.66 15.99 -8.46
CA ASP A 242 -1.89 16.32 -7.27
C ASP A 242 -0.40 15.97 -7.43
N GLU A 243 0.49 16.82 -6.92
CA GLU A 243 1.95 16.58 -6.99
C GLU A 243 2.43 15.70 -5.82
N ASN A 244 3.43 14.85 -6.07
CA ASN A 244 4.10 13.98 -5.08
C ASN A 244 3.23 12.83 -4.53
N VAL A 245 2.28 12.34 -5.34
CA VAL A 245 1.57 11.08 -5.08
C VAL A 245 2.57 9.92 -5.13
N ALA A 246 2.57 9.09 -4.09
CA ALA A 246 3.33 7.84 -3.98
C ALA A 246 2.41 6.62 -3.96
N TYR A 247 1.24 6.74 -3.32
CA TYR A 247 0.25 5.67 -3.21
C TYR A 247 -1.17 6.19 -3.43
N TYR A 248 -2.10 5.27 -3.69
CA TYR A 248 -3.52 5.54 -3.85
C TYR A 248 -4.35 4.44 -3.20
N GLU A 249 -5.54 4.81 -2.71
CA GLU A 249 -6.51 3.91 -2.09
C GLU A 249 -7.88 4.17 -2.71
N ILE A 250 -8.52 3.15 -3.31
CA ILE A 250 -9.92 3.24 -3.74
C ILE A 250 -10.78 3.07 -2.48
N ILE A 251 -11.36 4.16 -1.98
CA ILE A 251 -12.03 4.19 -0.67
C ILE A 251 -13.51 3.82 -0.73
N ASP A 252 -14.19 4.05 -1.85
CA ASP A 252 -15.59 3.64 -2.06
C ASP A 252 -15.91 3.46 -3.56
N ILE A 253 -16.90 2.61 -3.85
CA ILE A 253 -17.57 2.52 -5.15
C ILE A 253 -19.08 2.41 -4.88
N TYR A 254 -19.74 3.56 -4.83
CA TYR A 254 -21.18 3.65 -4.56
C TYR A 254 -21.97 3.92 -5.82
N GLY A 255 -23.27 3.55 -5.79
CA GLY A 255 -24.20 3.82 -6.87
C GLY A 255 -25.57 4.27 -6.37
N LEU A 256 -26.17 5.23 -7.10
CA LEU A 256 -27.52 5.73 -6.88
C LEU A 256 -28.49 5.02 -7.84
N ASP A 257 -29.43 4.25 -7.30
CA ASP A 257 -30.48 3.59 -8.09
C ASP A 257 -31.43 4.63 -8.74
N TYR A 258 -31.94 4.37 -9.94
CA TYR A 258 -32.99 5.21 -10.55
C TYR A 258 -34.27 5.29 -9.70
N ASP A 259 -34.56 4.30 -8.86
CA ASP A 259 -35.72 4.35 -7.94
C ASP A 259 -35.49 5.30 -6.74
N ASP A 260 -34.24 5.69 -6.43
CA ASP A 260 -33.88 6.64 -5.36
C ASP A 260 -33.46 8.05 -5.89
N ALA A 261 -33.07 8.17 -7.16
CA ALA A 261 -32.58 9.42 -7.76
C ALA A 261 -33.58 10.07 -8.74
N ASN A 262 -33.84 11.38 -8.58
CA ASN A 262 -34.52 12.20 -9.60
C ASN A 262 -33.55 12.55 -10.76
N TYR A 263 -32.95 11.54 -11.38
CA TYR A 263 -31.94 11.72 -12.43
C TYR A 263 -32.60 11.74 -13.81
N GLY A 264 -32.20 12.69 -14.67
CA GLY A 264 -32.76 12.84 -16.02
C GLY A 264 -33.99 13.76 -16.12
N ASP A 265 -34.27 14.55 -15.07
CA ASP A 265 -35.30 15.61 -15.09
C ASP A 265 -34.61 16.95 -14.81
N VAL A 266 -34.60 17.85 -15.81
CA VAL A 266 -33.95 19.17 -15.67
C VAL A 266 -34.63 19.94 -14.54
N SER A 267 -33.85 20.30 -13.51
CA SER A 267 -34.39 20.87 -12.26
C SER A 267 -35.24 22.11 -12.52
N GLU A 268 -36.43 22.20 -11.92
CA GLU A 268 -37.46 23.18 -12.30
C GLU A 268 -36.94 24.63 -12.23
N GLY A 269 -36.74 25.25 -13.40
CA GLY A 269 -36.21 26.61 -13.53
C GLY A 269 -34.75 26.70 -13.99
N LEU A 270 -34.07 25.57 -14.23
CA LEU A 270 -32.91 25.51 -15.12
C LEU A 270 -33.36 25.20 -16.56
N THR A 271 -32.62 25.72 -17.54
CA THR A 271 -32.86 25.45 -18.98
C THR A 271 -31.53 25.40 -19.74
N LEU A 272 -31.30 24.31 -20.46
CA LEU A 272 -30.23 24.21 -21.46
C LEU A 272 -30.58 25.09 -22.67
N VAL A 273 -29.71 26.05 -22.99
CA VAL A 273 -29.92 27.04 -24.06
C VAL A 273 -29.25 26.58 -25.36
N ASP A 274 -28.02 26.08 -25.27
CA ASP A 274 -27.26 25.49 -26.37
C ASP A 274 -26.21 24.49 -25.83
N HIS A 275 -25.71 23.64 -26.73
CA HIS A 275 -24.56 22.77 -26.52
C HIS A 275 -23.84 22.48 -27.86
N ASP A 276 -22.55 22.19 -27.80
CA ASP A 276 -21.70 21.73 -28.90
C ASP A 276 -20.52 20.91 -28.33
N SER A 277 -19.64 20.38 -29.18
CA SER A 277 -18.34 19.83 -28.76
C SER A 277 -17.19 20.71 -29.24
N ARG A 278 -16.14 20.83 -28.40
CA ARG A 278 -14.91 21.56 -28.74
C ARG A 278 -13.70 20.65 -28.52
N SER A 279 -12.72 20.72 -29.43
CA SER A 279 -11.37 20.21 -29.19
C SER A 279 -10.35 21.31 -29.47
N ASP A 280 -9.23 21.26 -28.76
CA ASP A 280 -8.05 22.07 -29.09
C ASP A 280 -6.82 21.18 -29.33
N GLU A 281 -5.63 21.55 -28.85
CA GLU A 281 -4.38 20.80 -29.08
C GLU A 281 -4.12 19.76 -27.99
N TRP A 282 -4.81 19.84 -26.85
CA TRP A 282 -4.54 19.04 -25.65
C TRP A 282 -5.77 18.30 -25.12
N SER A 283 -6.97 18.84 -25.30
CA SER A 283 -8.19 18.27 -24.71
C SER A 283 -9.41 18.42 -25.62
N SER A 284 -10.44 17.62 -25.31
CA SER A 284 -11.78 17.76 -25.88
C SER A 284 -12.80 18.03 -24.76
N TYR A 285 -13.90 18.65 -25.12
CA TYR A 285 -14.88 19.19 -24.19
C TYR A 285 -16.30 19.08 -24.76
N VAL A 286 -17.27 18.88 -23.89
CA VAL A 286 -18.67 19.21 -24.16
C VAL A 286 -18.94 20.59 -23.56
N VAL A 287 -19.37 21.53 -24.41
CA VAL A 287 -19.57 22.93 -24.05
C VAL A 287 -21.03 23.33 -24.26
N GLY A 288 -21.51 24.31 -23.52
CA GLY A 288 -22.87 24.82 -23.68
C GLY A 288 -23.26 25.88 -22.66
N SER A 289 -24.53 26.26 -22.64
CA SER A 289 -25.05 27.32 -21.79
C SER A 289 -26.30 26.90 -21.03
N ILE A 290 -26.33 27.12 -19.71
CA ILE A 290 -27.48 26.82 -18.84
C ILE A 290 -27.97 28.12 -18.17
N LEU A 291 -29.25 28.41 -18.33
CA LEU A 291 -29.93 29.59 -17.79
C LEU A 291 -30.77 29.22 -16.57
N ASN A 292 -30.62 29.97 -15.48
CA ASN A 292 -31.57 29.97 -14.37
C ASN A 292 -32.76 30.90 -14.70
N GLU A 293 -33.88 30.34 -15.16
CA GLU A 293 -35.15 31.04 -15.38
C GLU A 293 -36.00 31.20 -14.10
N SER A 294 -35.60 30.57 -12.99
CA SER A 294 -36.31 30.68 -11.71
C SER A 294 -36.22 32.09 -11.09
N ASN A 295 -36.98 32.32 -10.02
CA ASN A 295 -36.87 33.53 -9.19
C ASN A 295 -35.92 33.37 -7.99
N GLU A 296 -35.13 32.29 -7.91
CA GLU A 296 -34.30 31.92 -6.76
C GLU A 296 -32.83 31.75 -7.20
N THR A 297 -31.95 31.39 -6.27
CA THR A 297 -30.52 31.12 -6.57
C THR A 297 -30.28 29.66 -6.24
N PHE A 298 -29.72 28.92 -7.19
CA PHE A 298 -29.23 27.58 -6.92
C PHE A 298 -27.85 27.71 -6.27
N ASP A 299 -27.70 27.15 -5.07
CA ASP A 299 -26.42 27.15 -4.35
C ASP A 299 -25.41 26.25 -5.07
N TYR A 300 -25.89 25.20 -5.76
CA TYR A 300 -25.12 24.31 -6.63
C TYR A 300 -25.89 23.98 -7.92
N VAL A 301 -25.19 23.90 -9.06
CA VAL A 301 -25.71 23.41 -10.34
C VAL A 301 -24.65 22.54 -11.02
N GLN A 302 -25.05 21.42 -11.62
CA GLN A 302 -24.20 20.50 -12.38
C GLN A 302 -24.87 20.14 -13.72
N VAL A 303 -24.06 19.92 -14.74
CA VAL A 303 -24.46 19.20 -15.97
C VAL A 303 -23.75 17.86 -15.99
N SER A 304 -24.46 16.80 -16.35
CA SER A 304 -23.89 15.45 -16.50
C SER A 304 -24.10 14.94 -17.93
N VAL A 305 -23.06 14.34 -18.50
CA VAL A 305 -22.96 14.06 -19.93
C VAL A 305 -22.42 12.65 -20.16
N ASN A 306 -23.12 11.83 -20.92
CA ASN A 306 -22.68 10.50 -21.32
C ASN A 306 -21.86 10.53 -22.60
N LEU A 307 -20.83 9.67 -22.64
CA LEU A 307 -19.81 9.61 -23.69
C LEU A 307 -19.82 8.21 -24.33
N PHE A 308 -19.90 8.16 -25.66
CA PHE A 308 -20.13 6.93 -26.41
C PHE A 308 -19.03 6.66 -27.45
N ASP A 309 -18.69 5.39 -27.62
CA ASP A 309 -17.80 4.94 -28.69
C ASP A 309 -18.47 4.97 -30.09
N VAL A 310 -17.68 4.73 -31.13
CA VAL A 310 -18.11 4.65 -32.55
C VAL A 310 -19.14 3.53 -32.84
N ASN A 311 -19.42 2.64 -31.88
CA ASN A 311 -20.44 1.59 -31.98
C ASN A 311 -21.74 1.96 -31.25
N GLY A 312 -21.75 3.04 -30.46
CA GLY A 312 -22.84 3.44 -29.58
C GLY A 312 -22.84 2.75 -28.20
N ASN A 313 -21.70 2.21 -27.76
CA ASN A 313 -21.52 1.75 -26.39
C ASN A 313 -21.20 2.96 -25.49
N LEU A 314 -21.84 3.05 -24.33
CA LEU A 314 -21.41 3.97 -23.26
C LEU A 314 -20.01 3.56 -22.79
N VAL A 315 -19.06 4.50 -22.74
CA VAL A 315 -17.67 4.26 -22.29
C VAL A 315 -17.32 4.99 -21.00
N GLY A 316 -18.03 6.06 -20.68
CA GLY A 316 -17.86 6.85 -19.46
C GLY A 316 -18.80 8.06 -19.45
N SER A 317 -18.64 8.93 -18.46
CA SER A 317 -19.41 10.16 -18.33
C SER A 317 -18.48 11.32 -17.94
N THR A 318 -18.94 12.55 -18.18
CA THR A 318 -18.24 13.76 -17.72
C THR A 318 -19.24 14.76 -17.14
N LEU A 319 -18.73 15.69 -16.33
CA LEU A 319 -19.50 16.78 -15.75
C LEU A 319 -18.78 18.12 -15.85
N ASP A 320 -19.53 19.17 -15.61
CA ASP A 320 -19.03 20.47 -15.13
C ASP A 320 -20.02 20.96 -14.07
N ASN A 321 -19.61 21.86 -13.18
CA ASN A 321 -20.45 22.36 -12.11
C ASN A 321 -20.13 23.80 -11.69
N VAL A 322 -21.15 24.51 -11.20
CA VAL A 322 -21.03 25.89 -10.72
C VAL A 322 -21.79 26.06 -9.40
N ASN A 323 -21.30 26.97 -8.56
CA ASN A 323 -21.94 27.31 -7.28
C ASN A 323 -22.58 28.70 -7.37
N ASN A 324 -23.70 28.91 -6.67
CA ASN A 324 -24.40 30.20 -6.48
C ASN A 324 -24.96 30.81 -7.80
N LEU A 325 -25.53 30.01 -8.70
CA LEU A 325 -26.12 30.49 -9.97
C LEU A 325 -27.45 31.23 -9.73
N ARG A 326 -27.45 32.56 -9.87
CA ARG A 326 -28.59 33.40 -9.49
C ARG A 326 -29.70 33.44 -10.54
N SER A 327 -30.91 33.78 -10.11
CA SER A 327 -32.06 34.11 -10.96
C SER A 327 -31.67 35.03 -12.13
N GLY A 328 -31.87 34.55 -13.35
CA GLY A 328 -31.57 35.26 -14.59
C GLY A 328 -30.09 35.27 -15.02
N GLU A 329 -29.20 34.58 -14.30
CA GLU A 329 -27.82 34.37 -14.74
C GLU A 329 -27.70 33.13 -15.64
N THR A 330 -26.77 33.20 -16.61
CA THR A 330 -26.43 32.09 -17.51
C THR A 330 -25.01 31.66 -17.23
N TRP A 331 -24.84 30.39 -16.86
CA TRP A 331 -23.55 29.72 -16.79
C TRP A 331 -23.21 29.16 -18.17
N ASN A 332 -21.92 29.22 -18.53
CA ASN A 332 -21.37 28.64 -19.75
C ASN A 332 -20.44 27.53 -19.24
N PHE A 333 -20.69 26.28 -19.60
CA PHE A 333 -20.00 25.12 -19.08
C PHE A 333 -18.99 24.57 -20.09
N GLU A 334 -17.95 23.89 -19.58
CA GLU A 334 -16.84 23.32 -20.35
C GLU A 334 -16.40 21.98 -19.73
N ALA A 335 -17.30 20.99 -19.80
CA ALA A 335 -17.09 19.64 -19.27
C ALA A 335 -16.00 18.92 -20.06
N ILE A 336 -14.91 18.54 -19.40
CA ILE A 336 -13.73 17.95 -20.04
C ILE A 336 -13.93 16.46 -20.35
N ILE A 337 -13.65 16.07 -21.60
CA ILE A 337 -13.67 14.68 -22.04
C ILE A 337 -12.30 14.09 -21.75
N LEU A 338 -12.22 13.28 -20.69
CA LEU A 338 -11.00 12.55 -20.32
C LEU A 338 -10.93 11.20 -21.01
N ASN A 339 -12.06 10.49 -21.12
CA ASN A 339 -12.08 9.10 -21.57
C ASN A 339 -11.56 8.93 -22.99
N SER A 340 -10.73 7.90 -23.18
CA SER A 340 -10.24 7.50 -24.48
C SER A 340 -11.37 7.01 -25.43
N ASN A 341 -11.22 7.25 -26.74
CA ASN A 341 -12.06 6.67 -27.82
C ASN A 341 -13.53 7.16 -27.98
N VAL A 342 -13.90 8.32 -27.45
CA VAL A 342 -15.23 8.93 -27.63
C VAL A 342 -15.49 9.37 -29.09
N ASP A 343 -16.67 9.05 -29.63
CA ASP A 343 -17.17 9.45 -30.97
C ASP A 343 -18.40 10.38 -30.89
N SER A 344 -19.25 10.21 -29.85
CA SER A 344 -20.45 11.04 -29.63
C SER A 344 -20.82 11.18 -28.15
N TYR A 345 -21.75 12.09 -27.84
CA TYR A 345 -22.16 12.40 -26.46
C TYR A 345 -23.67 12.70 -26.37
N GLU A 346 -24.23 12.58 -25.15
CA GLU A 346 -25.59 12.97 -24.80
C GLU A 346 -25.60 13.70 -23.45
N ILE A 347 -26.24 14.87 -23.35
CA ILE A 347 -26.45 15.54 -22.05
C ILE A 347 -27.66 14.86 -21.39
N VAL A 348 -27.41 14.17 -20.29
CA VAL A 348 -28.38 13.28 -19.65
C VAL A 348 -29.07 13.92 -18.45
N ASP A 349 -28.39 14.79 -17.71
CA ASP A 349 -28.93 15.39 -16.49
C ASP A 349 -28.47 16.84 -16.27
N ILE A 350 -29.35 17.67 -15.69
CA ILE A 350 -29.06 19.04 -15.25
C ILE A 350 -29.71 19.24 -13.87
N PHE A 351 -28.89 19.04 -12.84
CA PHE A 351 -29.30 19.08 -11.44
C PHE A 351 -28.92 20.40 -10.76
N GLY A 352 -29.76 20.90 -9.85
CA GLY A 352 -29.43 22.01 -8.97
C GLY A 352 -30.38 22.13 -7.77
N TRP A 353 -29.88 22.73 -6.69
CA TRP A 353 -30.59 22.91 -5.40
C TRP A 353 -30.27 24.25 -4.73
#